data_AF-A0A2D9D885-F1
#
_entry.id   AF-A0A2D9D885-F1
#
_cell.length_a   1.000
_cell.length_b   1.000
_cell.length_c   1.000
_cell.angle_alpha   90.00
_cell.angle_beta   90.00
_cell.angle_gamma   90.00
#
_symmetry.space_group_name_H-M   'P 1'
#
loop_
_entity.id
_entity.type
_entity.pdbx_description
1 polymer ?
#
loop_
_entity_poly.entity_id
_entity_poly.type
_entity_poly.pdbx_seq_one_letter_code
_entity_poly.pdbx_strand_id
1 'polypeptide(L)'
;MKKNKIFLFACLFVVFSCEKTDIEGPFLNDLYGDLNILEDLKIVGDSVNFENGESLHFTASFSKIVDWKIRIQGLNSGSIKIISGKSNVINSINSSWDGSSTELPFFGSENCSVELSFETHDTLIESELYIFTPKNYVNENTVLITDFEAGFNPNFTGFFQAGCTKSLTIGSSGEGTKYLQQFGTCDWDWLIGYIDYYSNFWLNQNILVNDPSQVYFNIMIKGDSTISEVDGVPNSLFKLEFYEDENNDGYYDANTEDRYDFEFDVNWKGWKMVSINYNDVENLVAATNNAGDGIRNPNKIHNVRTLLLANPNSGFAKADVDFLIWSIGGPILN
;
A
#
# COMPACT_ATOMS: atom_id res chain seq x y z
N MET A 1 -74.59 -15.12 67.53
CA MET A 1 -74.13 -16.14 66.55
C MET A 1 -74.58 -15.66 65.17
N LYS A 2 -73.80 -15.46 64.10
CA LYS A 2 -72.42 -15.72 63.68
C LYS A 2 -71.95 -14.46 62.91
N LYS A 3 -70.68 -14.07 63.01
CA LYS A 3 -70.10 -12.92 62.27
C LYS A 3 -69.73 -13.37 60.84
N ASN A 4 -70.24 -12.66 59.84
CA ASN A 4 -69.81 -12.77 58.44
C ASN A 4 -68.39 -12.23 58.30
N LYS A 5 -67.47 -13.04 57.77
CA LYS A 5 -66.14 -12.59 57.34
C LYS A 5 -66.13 -12.56 55.81
N ILE A 6 -66.23 -11.35 55.26
CA ILE A 6 -65.92 -11.07 53.85
C ILE A 6 -64.39 -11.07 53.73
N PHE A 7 -63.87 -11.98 52.93
CA PHE A 7 -62.44 -12.06 52.61
C PHE A 7 -62.18 -11.12 51.43
N LEU A 8 -61.58 -9.95 51.71
CA LEU A 8 -61.17 -8.98 50.70
C LEU A 8 -59.75 -9.36 50.24
N PHE A 9 -59.62 -9.94 49.05
CA PHE A 9 -58.32 -10.24 48.45
C PHE A 9 -57.84 -8.98 47.71
N ALA A 10 -57.07 -8.13 48.40
CA ALA A 10 -56.42 -6.97 47.79
C ALA A 10 -55.14 -7.43 47.10
N CYS A 11 -55.19 -7.54 45.77
CA CYS A 11 -54.03 -7.85 44.93
C CYS A 11 -53.14 -6.60 44.84
N LEU A 12 -52.01 -6.62 45.54
CA LEU A 12 -51.01 -5.55 45.53
C LEU A 12 -50.20 -5.64 44.22
N PHE A 13 -50.57 -4.86 43.21
CA PHE A 13 -49.74 -4.68 42.01
C PHE A 13 -48.54 -3.80 42.36
N VAL A 14 -47.38 -4.43 42.59
CA VAL A 14 -46.09 -3.75 42.63
C VAL A 14 -45.65 -3.54 41.18
N VAL A 15 -45.88 -2.34 40.66
CA VAL A 15 -45.31 -1.89 39.38
C VAL A 15 -43.82 -1.63 39.61
N PHE A 16 -42.98 -2.59 39.23
CA PHE A 16 -41.55 -2.34 39.01
C PHE A 16 -41.43 -1.46 37.76
N SER A 17 -41.26 -0.16 37.97
CA SER A 17 -40.78 0.75 36.92
C SER A 17 -39.29 0.48 36.73
N CYS A 18 -38.96 -0.29 35.70
CA CYS A 18 -37.59 -0.36 35.20
C CYS A 18 -37.38 0.90 34.35
N GLU A 19 -36.80 1.95 34.93
CA GLU A 19 -36.30 3.06 34.11
C GLU A 19 -35.18 2.52 33.22
N LYS A 20 -35.34 2.67 31.89
CA LYS A 20 -34.20 2.50 30.97
C LYS A 20 -33.26 3.67 31.23
N THR A 21 -32.09 3.37 31.79
CA THR A 21 -31.03 4.36 32.05
C THR A 21 -30.32 4.81 30.77
N ASP A 22 -30.53 4.08 29.67
CA ASP A 22 -29.83 4.30 28.42
C ASP A 22 -30.73 5.07 27.46
N ILE A 23 -30.18 6.15 26.91
CA ILE A 23 -30.85 6.98 25.90
C ILE A 23 -30.99 6.12 24.63
N GLU A 24 -32.22 5.81 24.23
CA GLU A 24 -32.49 5.16 22.95
C GLU A 24 -32.49 6.20 21.82
N GLY A 25 -31.38 6.26 21.10
CA GLY A 25 -31.21 7.11 19.91
C GLY A 25 -29.88 7.87 19.89
N PRO A 26 -29.47 8.41 18.73
CA PRO A 26 -28.30 9.26 18.65
C PRO A 26 -28.49 10.54 19.48
N PHE A 27 -27.42 11.05 20.09
CA PHE A 27 -27.51 12.30 20.84
C PHE A 27 -27.94 13.44 19.90
N LEU A 28 -28.92 14.24 20.32
CA LEU A 28 -29.39 15.41 19.57
C LEU A 28 -28.24 16.37 19.23
N ASN A 29 -27.24 16.48 20.10
CA ASN A 29 -26.05 17.29 19.86
C ASN A 29 -25.16 16.75 18.73
N ASP A 30 -25.10 15.43 18.56
CA ASP A 30 -24.39 14.83 17.44
C ASP A 30 -25.10 15.10 16.11
N LEU A 31 -26.42 15.27 16.15
CA LEU A 31 -27.24 15.54 14.96
C LEU A 31 -27.35 17.03 14.61
N TYR A 32 -27.46 17.91 15.60
CA TYR A 32 -27.83 19.33 15.41
C TYR A 32 -26.91 20.32 16.12
N GLY A 33 -25.94 19.85 16.92
CA GLY A 33 -25.03 20.72 17.66
C GLY A 33 -23.94 21.30 16.76
N ASP A 34 -23.44 22.48 17.13
CA ASP A 34 -22.26 23.07 16.50
C ASP A 34 -20.99 22.31 16.90
N LEU A 35 -20.05 22.17 15.97
CA LEU A 35 -18.73 21.63 16.25
C LEU A 35 -17.89 22.67 17.01
N ASN A 36 -17.46 22.31 18.22
CA ASN A 36 -16.50 23.07 19.01
C ASN A 36 -15.30 22.19 19.32
N ILE A 37 -14.11 22.78 19.24
CA ILE A 37 -12.86 22.13 19.65
C ILE A 37 -12.75 22.26 21.17
N LEU A 38 -12.69 21.14 21.87
CA LEU A 38 -12.56 21.09 23.33
C LEU A 38 -11.08 20.98 23.74
N GLU A 39 -10.31 20.17 23.01
CA GLU A 39 -8.87 20.09 23.11
C GLU A 39 -8.25 20.16 21.72
N ASP A 40 -7.29 21.07 21.55
CA ASP A 40 -6.57 21.29 20.30
C ASP A 40 -5.79 20.05 19.86
N LEU A 41 -5.53 19.98 18.55
CA LEU A 41 -4.67 18.95 17.96
C LEU A 41 -3.26 19.02 18.57
N LYS A 42 -2.81 17.89 19.14
CA LYS A 42 -1.44 17.72 19.61
C LYS A 42 -0.84 16.45 19.02
N ILE A 43 0.47 16.51 18.81
CA ILE A 43 1.27 15.40 18.30
C ILE A 43 2.04 14.83 19.48
N VAL A 44 1.86 13.54 19.75
CA VAL A 44 2.56 12.82 20.81
C VAL A 44 3.66 11.99 20.18
N GLY A 45 4.90 12.29 20.56
CA GLY A 45 6.10 11.72 19.94
C GLY A 45 6.70 12.60 18.83
N ASP A 46 6.65 13.92 18.96
CA ASP A 46 7.26 14.84 17.96
C ASP A 46 8.77 14.55 17.76
N SER A 47 9.26 14.69 16.52
CA SER A 47 10.60 14.27 16.06
C SER A 47 10.86 12.76 16.15
N VAL A 48 10.08 11.97 15.40
CA VAL A 48 10.12 10.48 15.44
C VAL A 48 11.33 9.89 14.72
N ASN A 49 11.83 8.77 15.26
CA ASN A 49 12.71 7.85 14.55
C ASN A 49 11.98 6.53 14.22
N PHE A 50 11.40 6.44 13.01
CA PHE A 50 10.61 5.28 12.60
C PHE A 50 11.43 4.01 12.37
N GLU A 51 12.76 4.10 12.17
CA GLU A 51 13.62 2.94 11.96
C GLU A 51 13.68 2.01 13.20
N ASN A 52 13.49 2.56 14.40
CA ASN A 52 13.46 1.78 15.64
C ASN A 52 12.07 1.24 16.00
N GLY A 53 11.12 1.26 15.05
CA GLY A 53 9.73 0.85 15.29
C GLY A 53 8.96 1.82 16.19
N GLU A 54 9.45 3.05 16.36
CA GLU A 54 8.72 4.09 17.04
C GLU A 54 7.46 4.47 16.25
N SER A 55 6.43 4.93 16.94
CA SER A 55 5.20 5.42 16.34
C SER A 55 4.79 6.70 17.04
N LEU A 56 4.21 7.63 16.30
CA LEU A 56 3.52 8.78 16.89
C LEU A 56 2.03 8.55 16.91
N HIS A 57 1.32 9.41 17.62
CA HIS A 57 -0.12 9.52 17.49
C HIS A 57 -0.58 10.95 17.74
N PHE A 58 -1.83 11.22 17.38
CA PHE A 58 -2.48 12.50 17.56
C PHE A 58 -3.50 12.45 18.69
N THR A 59 -3.71 13.59 19.35
CA THR A 59 -4.78 13.76 20.33
C THR A 59 -5.57 15.03 20.05
N ALA A 60 -6.89 14.96 20.13
CA ALA A 60 -7.81 16.10 20.03
C ALA A 60 -9.18 15.67 20.58
N SER A 61 -10.02 16.62 20.99
CA SER A 61 -11.41 16.32 21.38
C SER A 61 -12.39 17.39 20.96
N PHE A 62 -13.63 16.96 20.71
CA PHE A 62 -14.67 17.75 20.04
C PHE A 62 -16.00 17.67 20.81
N SER A 63 -16.87 18.68 20.61
CA SER A 63 -18.18 18.75 21.26
C SER A 63 -19.16 17.65 20.84
N LYS A 64 -18.92 17.00 19.70
CA LYS A 64 -19.83 16.02 19.09
C LYS A 64 -19.06 15.00 18.26
N ILE A 65 -19.71 13.89 17.93
CA ILE A 65 -19.16 12.88 17.02
C ILE A 65 -19.11 13.45 15.60
N VAL A 66 -17.92 13.43 14.99
CA VAL A 66 -17.68 13.91 13.62
C VAL A 66 -16.81 12.93 12.84
N ASP A 67 -16.99 12.93 11.52
CA ASP A 67 -16.06 12.30 10.58
C ASP A 67 -14.87 13.25 10.39
N TRP A 68 -13.70 12.81 10.82
CA TRP A 68 -12.46 13.59 10.81
C TRP A 68 -11.39 12.92 9.96
N LYS A 69 -10.48 13.72 9.43
CA LYS A 69 -9.34 13.30 8.63
C LYS A 69 -8.09 14.08 9.04
N ILE A 70 -7.05 13.35 9.41
CA ILE A 70 -5.68 13.86 9.54
C ILE A 70 -4.93 13.53 8.24
N ARG A 71 -4.44 14.56 7.57
CA ARG A 71 -3.57 14.45 6.40
C ARG A 71 -2.17 14.94 6.79
N ILE A 72 -1.17 14.08 6.61
CA ILE A 72 0.23 14.42 6.82
C ILE A 72 0.90 14.41 5.44
N GLN A 73 1.60 15.49 5.07
CA GLN A 73 2.30 15.59 3.79
C GLN A 73 3.76 15.94 4.00
N GLY A 74 4.65 15.11 3.43
CA GLY A 74 6.09 15.39 3.37
C GLY A 74 6.35 16.56 2.43
N LEU A 75 7.05 17.58 2.91
CA LEU A 75 7.31 18.80 2.14
C LEU A 75 8.38 18.60 1.04
N ASN A 76 9.23 17.58 1.17
CA ASN A 76 10.27 17.24 0.20
C ASN A 76 9.88 16.03 -0.65
N SER A 77 9.42 14.94 -0.05
CA SER A 77 9.05 13.71 -0.76
C SER A 77 7.72 13.84 -1.50
N GLY A 78 6.81 14.69 -1.00
CA GLY A 78 5.42 14.72 -1.44
C GLY A 78 4.60 13.51 -0.97
N SER A 79 5.16 12.62 -0.14
CA SER A 79 4.47 11.50 0.49
C SER A 79 3.26 11.98 1.29
N ILE A 80 2.17 11.21 1.29
CA ILE A 80 0.96 11.54 2.04
C ILE A 80 0.56 10.36 2.92
N LYS A 81 0.29 10.63 4.21
CA LYS A 81 -0.43 9.73 5.11
C LYS A 81 -1.81 10.29 5.38
N ILE A 82 -2.83 9.43 5.26
CA ILE A 82 -4.20 9.74 5.65
C ILE A 82 -4.57 8.83 6.83
N ILE A 83 -5.09 9.46 7.88
CA ILE A 83 -5.72 8.79 9.02
C ILE A 83 -7.12 9.38 9.15
N SER A 84 -8.15 8.53 9.16
CA SER A 84 -9.53 8.97 9.24
C SER A 84 -10.31 8.16 10.27
N GLY A 85 -11.33 8.77 10.84
CA GLY A 85 -12.18 8.13 11.82
C GLY A 85 -13.48 8.90 12.07
N LYS A 86 -14.38 8.26 12.81
CA LYS A 86 -15.65 8.85 13.23
C LYS A 86 -15.76 8.79 14.75
N SER A 87 -15.50 9.91 15.41
CA SER A 87 -15.53 10.00 16.87
C SER A 87 -15.58 11.47 17.31
N ASN A 88 -15.77 11.68 18.61
CA ASN A 88 -15.58 12.97 19.26
C ASN A 88 -14.19 13.12 19.91
N VAL A 89 -13.33 12.09 19.80
CA VAL A 89 -11.99 12.04 20.40
C VAL A 89 -11.00 11.36 19.46
N ILE A 90 -9.84 11.97 19.29
CA ILE A 90 -8.66 11.40 18.64
C ILE A 90 -7.65 11.01 19.73
N ASN A 91 -7.09 9.80 19.65
CA ASN A 91 -6.12 9.26 20.60
C ASN A 91 -5.27 8.15 19.97
N SER A 92 -4.33 7.57 20.73
CA SER A 92 -3.41 6.55 20.24
C SER A 92 -4.05 5.31 19.60
N ILE A 93 -5.31 4.98 19.91
CA ILE A 93 -5.98 3.81 19.37
C ILE A 93 -6.44 4.06 17.93
N ASN A 94 -6.82 5.29 17.58
CA ASN A 94 -7.38 5.63 16.28
C ASN A 94 -6.50 6.56 15.43
N SER A 95 -5.36 7.00 15.95
CA SER A 95 -4.47 7.94 15.25
C SER A 95 -3.00 7.57 15.26
N SER A 96 -2.67 6.33 15.61
CA SER A 96 -1.28 5.85 15.57
C SER A 96 -0.75 5.85 14.14
N TRP A 97 0.51 6.27 13.99
CA TRP A 97 1.24 6.28 12.74
C TRP A 97 2.69 5.84 12.95
N ASP A 98 3.13 4.94 12.09
CA ASP A 98 4.41 4.24 12.10
C ASP A 98 5.36 4.70 10.98
N GLY A 99 5.05 5.82 10.31
CA GLY A 99 5.85 6.34 9.18
C GLY A 99 5.45 5.79 7.82
N SER A 100 4.42 4.93 7.74
CA SER A 100 3.86 4.45 6.47
C SER A 100 3.25 5.56 5.60
N SER A 101 3.18 5.34 4.29
CA SER A 101 2.47 6.21 3.34
C SER A 101 1.09 5.63 2.98
N THR A 102 0.11 6.51 2.75
CA THR A 102 -1.15 6.17 2.07
C THR A 102 -1.05 6.45 0.58
N GLU A 103 -0.40 7.55 0.20
CA GLU A 103 -0.11 7.90 -1.19
C GLU A 103 1.40 8.10 -1.33
N LEU A 104 1.99 7.44 -2.32
CA LEU A 104 3.44 7.45 -2.55
C LEU A 104 3.92 8.76 -3.18
N PRO A 105 5.20 9.15 -3.02
CA PRO A 105 6.38 8.36 -2.55
C PRO A 105 6.43 7.97 -1.07
N PHE A 106 7.47 7.25 -0.64
CA PHE A 106 7.76 7.10 0.79
C PHE A 106 8.22 8.40 1.44
N PHE A 107 7.94 8.55 2.74
CA PHE A 107 8.47 9.65 3.54
C PHE A 107 9.99 9.55 3.67
N GLY A 108 10.66 10.70 3.59
CA GLY A 108 12.08 10.86 3.90
C GLY A 108 12.31 11.46 5.29
N SER A 109 13.57 11.80 5.58
CA SER A 109 13.88 12.71 6.70
C SER A 109 13.52 14.13 6.29
N GLU A 110 12.39 14.64 6.77
CA GLU A 110 11.80 15.88 6.27
C GLU A 110 10.81 16.53 7.24
N ASN A 111 10.54 17.82 7.01
CA ASN A 111 9.40 18.49 7.62
C ASN A 111 8.11 18.03 6.92
N CYS A 112 7.05 17.87 7.71
CA CYS A 112 5.74 17.52 7.22
C CYS A 112 4.71 18.56 7.67
N SER A 113 3.78 18.91 6.78
CA SER A 113 2.56 19.62 7.16
C SER A 113 1.51 18.61 7.64
N VAL A 114 0.75 18.99 8.67
CA VAL A 114 -0.34 18.20 9.24
C VAL A 114 -1.62 19.02 9.19
N GLU A 115 -2.68 18.44 8.65
CA GLU A 115 -3.99 19.05 8.50
C GLU A 115 -5.05 18.15 9.14
N LEU A 116 -5.76 18.64 10.15
CA LEU A 116 -6.99 18.02 10.67
C LEU A 116 -8.19 18.75 10.07
N SER A 117 -9.03 18.00 9.37
CA SER A 117 -10.25 18.47 8.72
C SER A 117 -11.45 17.60 9.09
N PHE A 118 -12.65 18.13 8.83
CA PHE A 118 -13.92 17.46 9.13
C PHE A 118 -14.80 17.45 7.88
N GLU A 119 -15.41 16.33 7.55
CA GLU A 119 -16.10 16.16 6.24
C GLU A 119 -17.25 17.16 6.02
N THR A 120 -17.95 17.51 7.10
CA THR A 120 -19.16 18.36 7.06
C THR A 120 -18.96 19.75 7.66
N HIS A 121 -17.72 20.13 7.97
CA HIS A 121 -17.41 21.43 8.58
C HIS A 121 -16.15 22.03 7.94
N ASP A 122 -16.19 23.32 7.64
CA ASP A 122 -15.05 24.05 7.02
C ASP A 122 -13.88 24.30 7.98
N THR A 123 -13.92 23.73 9.18
CA THR A 123 -12.85 23.86 10.17
C THR A 123 -11.61 23.08 9.72
N LEU A 124 -10.48 23.78 9.61
CA LEU A 124 -9.16 23.22 9.33
C LEU A 124 -8.20 23.61 10.46
N ILE A 125 -7.51 22.62 11.01
CA ILE A 125 -6.48 22.82 12.03
C ILE A 125 -5.15 22.37 11.44
N GLU A 126 -4.17 23.27 11.43
CA GLU A 126 -2.85 23.04 10.86
C GLU A 126 -1.81 22.83 11.97
N SER A 127 -0.85 21.95 11.71
CA SER A 127 0.31 21.71 12.55
C SER A 127 1.49 21.27 11.69
N GLU A 128 2.65 21.11 12.30
CA GLU A 128 3.87 20.66 11.64
C GLU A 128 4.54 19.61 12.51
N LEU A 129 5.22 18.66 11.88
CA LEU A 129 6.12 17.72 12.57
C LEU A 129 7.36 17.50 11.74
N TYR A 130 8.42 17.03 12.39
CA TYR A 130 9.65 16.62 11.73
C TYR A 130 9.83 15.10 11.80
N ILE A 131 10.15 14.47 10.67
CA ILE A 131 10.60 13.08 10.61
C ILE A 131 12.12 13.09 10.69
N PHE A 132 12.68 12.62 11.80
CA PHE A 132 14.13 12.56 11.95
C PHE A 132 14.70 11.42 11.12
N THR A 133 14.16 10.21 11.31
CA THR A 133 14.52 9.02 10.53
C THR A 133 13.26 8.41 9.90
N PRO A 134 13.24 8.23 8.56
CA PRO A 134 12.11 7.62 7.88
C PRO A 134 11.96 6.14 8.23
N LYS A 135 10.80 5.57 7.91
CA LYS A 135 10.54 4.15 8.12
C LYS A 135 11.49 3.32 7.25
N ASN A 136 12.17 2.36 7.87
CA ASN A 136 12.96 1.38 7.13
C ASN A 136 12.06 0.19 6.74
N TYR A 137 11.87 0.01 5.44
CA TYR A 137 11.09 -1.11 4.89
C TYR A 137 11.94 -2.35 4.65
N VAL A 138 13.27 -2.26 4.75
CA VAL A 138 14.22 -3.37 4.59
C VAL A 138 14.60 -3.90 5.97
N ASN A 139 14.01 -5.02 6.36
CA ASN A 139 14.20 -5.68 7.65
C ASN A 139 14.26 -7.22 7.49
N GLU A 140 14.29 -7.95 8.60
CA GLU A 140 14.40 -9.41 8.63
C GLU A 140 13.26 -10.16 7.92
N ASN A 141 12.11 -9.51 7.71
CA ASN A 141 10.95 -10.08 7.02
C ASN A 141 10.88 -9.68 5.54
N THR A 142 11.98 -9.16 4.98
CA THR A 142 12.03 -8.69 3.60
C THR A 142 13.28 -9.14 2.85
N VAL A 143 13.17 -9.20 1.52
CA VAL A 143 14.28 -9.47 0.61
C VAL A 143 14.28 -8.42 -0.49
N LEU A 144 15.14 -7.41 -0.36
CA LEU A 144 15.27 -6.34 -1.36
C LEU A 144 15.96 -6.86 -2.63
N ILE A 145 15.27 -6.73 -3.78
CA ILE A 145 15.84 -7.02 -5.10
C ILE A 145 16.70 -5.83 -5.54
N THR A 146 16.10 -4.65 -5.61
CA THR A 146 16.78 -3.40 -5.96
C THR A 146 15.94 -2.19 -5.56
N ASP A 147 16.63 -1.18 -5.03
CA ASP A 147 16.17 0.20 -4.80
C ASP A 147 16.78 1.19 -5.82
N PHE A 148 17.70 0.70 -6.67
CA PHE A 148 18.48 1.48 -7.61
C PHE A 148 19.40 2.56 -6.99
N GLU A 149 19.50 2.66 -5.67
CA GLU A 149 20.34 3.64 -4.99
C GLU A 149 21.83 3.38 -5.26
N ALA A 150 22.21 2.11 -5.35
CA ALA A 150 23.54 1.65 -5.78
C ALA A 150 23.76 1.71 -7.31
N GLY A 151 22.78 2.19 -8.08
CA GLY A 151 22.78 2.17 -9.54
C GLY A 151 22.18 0.90 -10.15
N PHE A 152 22.15 0.84 -11.49
CA PHE A 152 21.66 -0.34 -12.19
C PHE A 152 22.70 -1.46 -12.15
N ASN A 153 22.37 -2.62 -11.57
CA ASN A 153 23.27 -3.76 -11.51
C ASN A 153 23.54 -4.28 -12.95
N PRO A 154 24.80 -4.31 -13.41
CA PRO A 154 25.12 -4.72 -14.78
C PRO A 154 24.86 -6.21 -15.06
N ASN A 155 24.62 -7.03 -14.02
CA ASN A 155 24.25 -8.43 -14.17
C ASN A 155 22.74 -8.64 -14.37
N PHE A 156 21.93 -7.60 -14.17
CA PHE A 156 20.54 -7.62 -14.64
C PHE A 156 20.55 -7.48 -16.16
N THR A 157 20.00 -8.48 -16.85
CA THR A 157 19.89 -8.48 -18.30
C THR A 157 18.58 -7.85 -18.73
N GLY A 158 18.42 -7.59 -20.02
CA GLY A 158 17.17 -7.07 -20.52
C GLY A 158 17.26 -6.69 -21.99
N PHE A 159 16.11 -6.39 -22.56
CA PHE A 159 15.94 -6.00 -23.94
C PHE A 159 14.94 -4.87 -24.02
N PHE A 160 15.21 -3.87 -24.88
CA PHE A 160 14.28 -2.80 -25.21
C PHE A 160 14.28 -2.62 -26.71
N GLN A 161 13.11 -2.36 -27.28
CA GLN A 161 12.97 -2.08 -28.71
C GLN A 161 13.78 -0.85 -29.11
N ALA A 162 14.22 -0.82 -30.37
CA ALA A 162 14.91 0.33 -30.91
C ALA A 162 14.03 1.60 -30.79
N GLY A 163 14.59 2.66 -30.21
CA GLY A 163 13.87 3.92 -29.96
C GLY A 163 13.09 3.96 -28.64
N CYS A 164 12.95 2.83 -27.93
CA CYS A 164 12.43 2.80 -26.58
C CYS A 164 13.55 3.08 -25.57
N THR A 165 13.17 3.62 -24.41
CA THR A 165 14.10 4.08 -23.38
C THR A 165 14.10 3.14 -22.19
N LYS A 166 15.31 2.81 -21.74
CA LYS A 166 15.63 2.32 -20.39
C LYS A 166 16.73 3.23 -19.83
N SER A 167 16.45 3.96 -18.76
CA SER A 167 17.45 4.84 -18.14
C SER A 167 17.28 4.91 -16.62
N LEU A 168 18.40 4.89 -15.91
CA LEU A 168 18.41 5.27 -14.51
C LEU A 168 18.22 6.79 -14.40
N THR A 169 17.27 7.23 -13.58
CA THR A 169 16.91 8.64 -13.40
C THR A 169 17.07 9.05 -11.94
N ILE A 170 17.32 10.34 -11.67
CA ILE A 170 17.51 10.90 -10.33
C ILE A 170 16.40 11.92 -10.02
N GLY A 171 15.87 11.87 -8.79
CA GLY A 171 14.87 12.77 -8.25
C GLY A 171 13.43 12.34 -8.54
N SER A 172 12.49 12.64 -7.64
CA SER A 172 11.09 12.19 -7.77
C SER A 172 10.92 10.67 -7.88
N SER A 173 11.82 9.91 -7.27
CA SER A 173 11.73 8.46 -7.09
C SER A 173 10.62 8.10 -6.09
N GLY A 174 10.21 6.84 -6.08
CA GLY A 174 9.22 6.34 -5.13
C GLY A 174 9.85 6.05 -3.77
N GLU A 175 11.11 5.63 -3.78
CA GLU A 175 11.99 5.45 -2.64
C GLU A 175 13.37 6.06 -2.94
N GLY A 176 14.12 6.46 -1.90
CA GLY A 176 15.46 7.00 -2.08
C GLY A 176 15.56 8.23 -3.01
N THR A 177 16.44 8.14 -3.99
CA THR A 177 16.77 9.24 -4.92
C THR A 177 16.78 8.84 -6.39
N LYS A 178 16.79 7.54 -6.70
CA LYS A 178 16.93 7.02 -8.05
C LYS A 178 15.79 6.07 -8.36
N TYR A 179 15.49 5.95 -9.64
CA TYR A 179 14.53 4.98 -10.12
C TYR A 179 14.83 4.62 -11.58
N LEU A 180 14.25 3.51 -12.04
CA LEU A 180 14.36 3.08 -13.41
C LEU A 180 13.24 3.69 -14.26
N GLN A 181 13.61 4.59 -15.17
CA GLN A 181 12.70 5.13 -16.16
C GLN A 181 12.63 4.23 -17.38
N GLN A 182 11.40 3.94 -17.83
CA GLN A 182 11.17 3.15 -19.04
C GLN A 182 9.89 3.56 -19.77
N PHE A 183 10.04 3.79 -21.07
CA PHE A 183 8.97 4.28 -21.93
C PHE A 183 9.32 4.14 -23.40
N GLY A 184 8.33 4.25 -24.27
CA GLY A 184 8.53 4.33 -25.70
C GLY A 184 7.27 4.09 -26.51
N THR A 185 7.45 3.98 -27.82
CA THR A 185 6.42 3.58 -28.78
C THR A 185 7.00 2.46 -29.63
N CYS A 186 6.28 1.36 -29.76
CA CYS A 186 6.56 0.29 -30.71
C CYS A 186 5.30 0.04 -31.52
N ASP A 187 5.36 0.23 -32.84
CA ASP A 187 4.20 0.18 -33.74
C ASP A 187 4.01 -1.19 -34.42
N TRP A 188 4.82 -2.19 -34.06
CA TRP A 188 4.80 -3.52 -34.68
C TRP A 188 4.82 -4.69 -33.69
N ASP A 189 5.06 -4.46 -32.40
CA ASP A 189 5.07 -5.48 -31.35
C ASP A 189 4.55 -4.91 -30.04
N TRP A 190 3.95 -5.77 -29.22
CA TRP A 190 3.45 -5.39 -27.90
C TRP A 190 4.58 -5.10 -26.92
N LEU A 191 5.71 -5.80 -27.06
CA LEU A 191 6.83 -5.66 -26.15
C LEU A 191 7.57 -4.34 -26.38
N ILE A 192 7.55 -3.44 -25.40
CA ILE A 192 8.43 -2.26 -25.36
C ILE A 192 9.82 -2.65 -24.85
N GLY A 193 9.85 -3.42 -23.76
CA GLY A 193 11.08 -3.96 -23.19
C GLY A 193 10.86 -4.74 -21.91
N TYR A 194 11.92 -5.43 -21.47
CA TYR A 194 11.94 -6.19 -20.24
C TYR A 194 13.30 -6.14 -19.55
N ILE A 195 13.30 -6.49 -18.26
CA ILE A 195 14.50 -6.66 -17.44
C ILE A 195 14.37 -7.94 -16.61
N ASP A 196 15.45 -8.70 -16.55
CA ASP A 196 15.62 -9.88 -15.70
C ASP A 196 16.42 -9.55 -14.45
N TYR A 197 15.86 -9.89 -13.31
CA TYR A 197 16.43 -9.74 -11.98
C TYR A 197 16.71 -11.12 -11.39
N TYR A 198 17.85 -11.72 -11.76
CA TYR A 198 18.28 -13.02 -11.22
C TYR A 198 18.58 -12.94 -9.72
N SER A 199 18.15 -13.97 -8.97
CA SER A 199 18.15 -13.98 -7.51
C SER A 199 19.54 -13.90 -6.87
N ASN A 200 20.55 -14.46 -7.53
CA ASN A 200 21.95 -14.35 -7.13
C ASN A 200 22.53 -12.91 -7.19
N PHE A 201 21.81 -11.96 -7.80
CA PHE A 201 22.22 -10.57 -7.94
C PHE A 201 21.29 -9.57 -7.24
N TRP A 202 20.29 -10.06 -6.51
CA TRP A 202 19.46 -9.22 -5.64
C TRP A 202 20.30 -8.56 -4.54
N LEU A 203 19.91 -7.36 -4.12
CA LEU A 203 20.62 -6.59 -3.11
C LEU A 203 20.65 -7.33 -1.75
N ASN A 204 19.59 -8.06 -1.42
CA ASN A 204 19.59 -8.99 -0.29
C ASN A 204 19.48 -10.44 -0.79
N GLN A 205 20.27 -11.32 -0.16
CA GLN A 205 20.38 -12.74 -0.50
C GLN A 205 19.66 -13.66 0.52
N ASN A 206 18.73 -13.10 1.30
CA ASN A 206 17.92 -13.86 2.23
C ASN A 206 17.01 -14.83 1.47
N ILE A 207 16.83 -16.04 2.00
CA ILE A 207 15.98 -17.06 1.40
C ILE A 207 14.53 -16.74 1.75
N LEU A 208 13.65 -16.74 0.74
CA LEU A 208 12.21 -16.61 0.94
C LEU A 208 11.65 -17.83 1.70
N VAL A 209 10.66 -17.60 2.55
CA VAL A 209 9.92 -18.72 3.17
C VAL A 209 9.15 -19.48 2.08
N ASN A 210 9.11 -20.80 2.16
CA ASN A 210 8.45 -21.61 1.12
C ASN A 210 6.93 -21.74 1.29
N ASP A 211 6.32 -20.91 2.14
CA ASP A 211 4.86 -20.82 2.24
C ASP A 211 4.39 -19.68 1.34
N PRO A 212 3.80 -19.96 0.17
CA PRO A 212 3.39 -18.93 -0.79
C PRO A 212 2.31 -18.00 -0.21
N SER A 213 1.55 -18.43 0.80
CA SER A 213 0.53 -17.58 1.43
C SER A 213 1.13 -16.46 2.28
N GLN A 214 2.38 -16.60 2.69
CA GLN A 214 3.09 -15.61 3.51
C GLN A 214 3.96 -14.68 2.68
N VAL A 215 4.22 -14.98 1.40
CA VAL A 215 5.16 -14.21 0.58
C VAL A 215 4.42 -13.25 -0.34
N TYR A 216 4.84 -11.99 -0.34
CA TYR A 216 4.31 -10.94 -1.19
C TYR A 216 5.43 -10.33 -2.02
N PHE A 217 5.21 -10.21 -3.33
CA PHE A 217 6.05 -9.37 -4.18
C PHE A 217 5.52 -7.94 -4.13
N ASN A 218 6.41 -6.96 -4.02
CA ASN A 218 6.06 -5.54 -4.01
C ASN A 218 6.97 -4.81 -4.99
N ILE A 219 6.37 -3.91 -5.77
CA ILE A 219 7.09 -3.07 -6.73
C ILE A 219 6.39 -1.71 -6.82
N MET A 220 7.17 -0.64 -6.82
CA MET A 220 6.62 0.68 -7.13
C MET A 220 6.63 0.92 -8.63
N ILE A 221 5.46 1.32 -9.15
CA ILE A 221 5.27 1.66 -10.55
C ILE A 221 4.76 3.09 -10.67
N LYS A 222 5.48 3.92 -11.43
CA LYS A 222 5.05 5.28 -11.79
C LYS A 222 4.30 5.24 -13.10
N GLY A 223 3.00 5.48 -13.03
CA GLY A 223 2.18 5.72 -14.21
C GLY A 223 2.24 7.18 -14.64
N ASP A 224 2.13 7.42 -15.95
CA ASP A 224 1.99 8.78 -16.50
C ASP A 224 0.53 9.11 -16.85
N SER A 225 -0.40 8.18 -16.59
CA SER A 225 -1.83 8.30 -16.92
C SER A 225 -2.11 8.67 -18.39
N THR A 226 -1.16 8.40 -19.30
CA THR A 226 -1.30 8.74 -20.71
C THR A 226 -2.38 7.86 -21.32
N ILE A 227 -3.55 8.46 -21.55
CA ILE A 227 -4.61 7.89 -22.37
C ILE A 227 -4.14 7.93 -23.82
N SER A 228 -4.23 6.80 -24.50
CA SER A 228 -4.02 6.75 -25.94
C SER A 228 -4.96 7.73 -26.64
N GLU A 229 -4.40 8.65 -27.41
CA GLU A 229 -5.20 9.55 -28.25
C GLU A 229 -5.92 8.81 -29.40
N VAL A 230 -5.54 7.55 -29.66
CA VAL A 230 -6.13 6.71 -30.70
C VAL A 230 -7.34 5.94 -30.16
N ASP A 231 -7.17 5.27 -29.01
CA ASP A 231 -8.17 4.32 -28.51
C ASP A 231 -8.91 4.79 -27.25
N GLY A 232 -8.53 5.95 -26.69
CA GLY A 232 -9.19 6.52 -25.51
C GLY A 232 -9.00 5.73 -24.21
N VAL A 233 -8.05 4.79 -24.18
CA VAL A 233 -7.70 3.96 -23.02
C VAL A 233 -6.21 4.06 -22.67
N PRO A 234 -5.81 3.80 -21.42
CA PRO A 234 -4.39 3.65 -21.06
C PRO A 234 -3.71 2.61 -21.96
N ASN A 235 -2.53 2.92 -22.48
CA ASN A 235 -1.80 2.01 -23.37
C ASN A 235 -0.72 1.21 -22.63
N SER A 236 -0.35 1.61 -21.42
CA SER A 236 0.75 0.97 -20.69
C SER A 236 0.22 -0.25 -19.95
N LEU A 237 0.70 -1.42 -20.34
CA LEU A 237 0.50 -2.69 -19.65
C LEU A 237 1.81 -3.08 -18.98
N PHE A 238 1.73 -3.57 -17.76
CA PHE A 238 2.88 -4.06 -17.04
C PHE A 238 2.70 -5.54 -16.75
N LYS A 239 3.75 -6.32 -16.99
CA LYS A 239 3.75 -7.75 -16.72
C LYS A 239 4.91 -8.11 -15.81
N LEU A 240 4.63 -8.94 -14.82
CA LEU A 240 5.58 -9.61 -13.94
C LEU A 240 5.61 -11.08 -14.31
N GLU A 241 6.80 -11.66 -14.43
CA GLU A 241 6.99 -13.09 -14.60
C GLU A 241 7.95 -13.58 -13.50
N PHE A 242 7.58 -14.66 -12.83
CA PHE A 242 8.35 -15.29 -11.76
C PHE A 242 8.75 -16.68 -12.23
N TYR A 243 10.06 -16.93 -12.33
CA TYR A 243 10.62 -18.18 -12.80
C TYR A 243 11.14 -18.97 -11.60
N GLU A 244 10.64 -20.20 -11.42
CA GLU A 244 11.15 -21.12 -10.42
C GLU A 244 12.25 -22.02 -11.01
N ASP A 245 13.22 -22.40 -10.18
CA ASP A 245 14.25 -23.42 -10.46
C ASP A 245 14.01 -24.59 -9.50
N GLU A 246 13.10 -25.49 -9.88
CA GLU A 246 12.67 -26.62 -9.05
C GLU A 246 13.82 -27.58 -8.76
N ASN A 247 14.73 -27.73 -9.72
CA ASN A 247 15.81 -28.70 -9.63
C ASN A 247 17.08 -28.14 -8.96
N ASN A 248 17.16 -26.82 -8.77
CA ASN A 248 18.27 -26.04 -8.22
C ASN A 248 19.59 -26.17 -9.02
N ASP A 249 19.54 -26.28 -10.34
CA ASP A 249 20.76 -26.30 -11.18
C ASP A 249 21.25 -24.89 -11.55
N GLY A 250 20.50 -23.85 -11.15
CA GLY A 250 20.83 -22.46 -11.40
C GLY A 250 20.38 -21.98 -12.78
N TYR A 251 19.41 -22.65 -13.40
CA TYR A 251 18.86 -22.33 -14.71
C TYR A 251 17.35 -22.56 -14.75
N TYR A 252 16.63 -21.77 -15.55
CA TYR A 252 15.21 -22.01 -15.82
C TYR A 252 15.01 -22.82 -17.13
N ASP A 253 14.43 -24.02 -17.05
CA ASP A 253 14.00 -24.83 -18.19
C ASP A 253 12.47 -24.87 -18.35
N ALA A 254 11.97 -24.17 -19.37
CA ALA A 254 10.56 -24.09 -19.70
C ALA A 254 9.85 -25.44 -19.99
N ASN A 255 10.57 -26.56 -20.10
CA ASN A 255 9.99 -27.90 -20.29
C ASN A 255 9.86 -28.69 -18.99
N THR A 256 10.44 -28.23 -17.89
CA THR A 256 10.46 -28.96 -16.62
C THR A 256 10.17 -28.10 -15.40
N GLU A 257 9.97 -26.79 -15.58
CA GLU A 257 9.92 -25.82 -14.49
C GLU A 257 8.76 -24.83 -14.64
N ASP A 258 8.39 -24.24 -13.51
CA ASP A 258 7.23 -23.39 -13.36
C ASP A 258 7.55 -21.90 -13.59
N ARG A 259 6.61 -21.23 -14.24
CA ARG A 259 6.57 -19.79 -14.38
C ARG A 259 5.17 -19.28 -14.09
N TYR A 260 5.09 -18.25 -13.27
CA TYR A 260 3.85 -17.56 -12.97
C TYR A 260 3.88 -16.11 -13.43
N ASP A 261 2.79 -15.66 -14.02
CA ASP A 261 2.65 -14.38 -14.72
C ASP A 261 1.56 -13.54 -14.04
N PHE A 262 1.82 -12.25 -13.82
CA PHE A 262 0.80 -11.29 -13.41
C PHE A 262 0.86 -10.06 -14.33
N GLU A 263 -0.25 -9.72 -14.97
CA GLU A 263 -0.36 -8.61 -15.90
C GLU A 263 -1.45 -7.62 -15.46
N PHE A 264 -1.18 -6.33 -15.57
CA PHE A 264 -2.13 -5.27 -15.18
C PHE A 264 -1.94 -3.99 -16.01
N ASP A 265 -3.02 -3.23 -16.15
CA ASP A 265 -3.01 -1.90 -16.75
C ASP A 265 -2.36 -0.88 -15.82
N VAL A 266 -1.46 -0.04 -16.35
CA VAL A 266 -0.93 1.13 -15.67
C VAL A 266 -1.79 2.34 -16.02
N ASN A 267 -2.93 2.45 -15.32
CA ASN A 267 -4.00 3.43 -15.58
C ASN A 267 -4.06 4.59 -14.57
N TRP A 268 -2.99 4.81 -13.80
CA TRP A 268 -2.88 5.88 -12.82
C TRP A 268 -1.78 6.89 -13.17
N LYS A 269 -1.76 8.00 -12.43
CA LYS A 269 -0.70 9.00 -12.47
C LYS A 269 0.10 8.96 -11.17
N GLY A 270 1.42 9.03 -11.27
CA GLY A 270 2.31 9.04 -10.11
C GLY A 270 2.65 7.62 -9.63
N TRP A 271 3.31 7.55 -8.47
CA TRP A 271 3.77 6.30 -7.89
C TRP A 271 2.62 5.53 -7.24
N LYS A 272 2.62 4.21 -7.45
CA LYS A 272 1.72 3.28 -6.78
C LYS A 272 2.50 2.02 -6.45
N MET A 273 2.28 1.47 -5.25
CA MET A 273 2.78 0.15 -4.89
C MET A 273 1.85 -0.89 -5.49
N VAL A 274 2.41 -1.80 -6.28
CA VAL A 274 1.72 -3.02 -6.70
C VAL A 274 2.24 -4.15 -5.83
N SER A 275 1.34 -4.75 -5.07
CA SER A 275 1.63 -5.88 -4.19
C SER A 275 0.79 -7.07 -4.58
N ILE A 276 1.44 -8.24 -4.73
CA ILE A 276 0.78 -9.49 -5.10
C ILE A 276 1.21 -10.60 -4.13
N ASN A 277 0.23 -11.29 -3.54
CA ASN A 277 0.50 -12.48 -2.74
C ASN A 277 0.89 -13.61 -3.69
N TYR A 278 1.96 -14.35 -3.37
CA TYR A 278 2.45 -15.39 -4.26
C TYR A 278 1.47 -16.56 -4.42
N ASN A 279 0.53 -16.73 -3.48
CA ASN A 279 -0.57 -17.69 -3.53
C ASN A 279 -1.87 -17.16 -4.18
N ASP A 280 -1.87 -15.95 -4.76
CA ASP A 280 -3.02 -15.39 -5.46
C ASP A 280 -3.20 -16.05 -6.83
N VAL A 281 -3.87 -17.22 -6.86
CA VAL A 281 -4.11 -18.00 -8.07
C VAL A 281 -5.04 -17.33 -9.08
N GLU A 282 -5.78 -16.29 -8.68
CA GLU A 282 -6.69 -15.57 -9.59
C GLU A 282 -5.91 -14.59 -10.46
N ASN A 283 -4.97 -13.85 -9.86
CA ASN A 283 -4.21 -12.81 -10.54
C ASN A 283 -2.84 -13.29 -11.02
N LEU A 284 -2.16 -14.11 -10.22
CA LEU A 284 -0.87 -14.71 -10.57
C LEU A 284 -1.16 -16.05 -11.25
N VAL A 285 -1.11 -16.09 -12.58
CA VAL A 285 -1.52 -17.25 -13.38
C VAL A 285 -0.31 -18.04 -13.88
N ALA A 286 -0.42 -19.36 -13.91
CA ALA A 286 0.63 -20.19 -14.52
C ALA A 286 0.77 -19.87 -16.01
N ALA A 287 2.01 -19.84 -16.49
CA ALA A 287 2.30 -19.67 -17.92
C ALA A 287 1.61 -20.76 -18.76
N THR A 288 1.28 -20.45 -20.01
CA THR A 288 0.65 -21.42 -20.92
C THR A 288 1.50 -22.70 -21.09
N ASN A 289 2.82 -22.58 -20.97
CA ASN A 289 3.80 -23.65 -21.05
C ASN A 289 4.43 -23.98 -19.69
N ASN A 290 3.65 -23.91 -18.61
CA ASN A 290 4.08 -24.26 -17.25
C ASN A 290 4.25 -25.78 -17.12
N ALA A 291 5.50 -26.26 -17.12
CA ALA A 291 5.84 -27.67 -17.25
C ALA A 291 6.49 -28.30 -16.00
N GLY A 292 6.58 -27.53 -14.91
CA GLY A 292 7.00 -28.00 -13.59
C GLY A 292 5.91 -28.78 -12.87
N ASP A 293 6.00 -28.80 -11.54
CA ASP A 293 5.09 -29.59 -10.70
C ASP A 293 3.76 -28.88 -10.37
N GLY A 294 3.63 -27.60 -10.76
CA GLY A 294 2.45 -26.78 -10.51
C GLY A 294 2.33 -26.33 -9.06
N ILE A 295 3.39 -26.49 -8.26
CA ILE A 295 3.45 -26.09 -6.86
C ILE A 295 4.24 -24.79 -6.78
N ARG A 296 3.63 -23.78 -6.18
CA ARG A 296 4.28 -22.49 -5.94
C ARG A 296 5.32 -22.62 -4.84
N ASN A 297 6.58 -22.48 -5.18
CA ASN A 297 7.69 -22.52 -4.25
C ASN A 297 8.46 -21.19 -4.25
N PRO A 298 8.07 -20.20 -3.42
CA PRO A 298 8.76 -18.92 -3.37
C PRO A 298 10.27 -19.03 -3.14
N ASN A 299 10.73 -20.05 -2.41
CA ASN A 299 12.16 -20.26 -2.16
C ASN A 299 12.94 -20.78 -3.38
N LYS A 300 12.25 -21.13 -4.47
CA LYS A 300 12.82 -21.56 -5.75
C LYS A 300 12.82 -20.45 -6.80
N ILE A 301 12.34 -19.25 -6.49
CA ILE A 301 12.37 -18.14 -7.44
C ILE A 301 13.82 -17.84 -7.83
N HIS A 302 14.13 -18.13 -9.09
CA HIS A 302 15.43 -17.92 -9.70
C HIS A 302 15.54 -16.55 -10.36
N ASN A 303 14.44 -16.08 -10.96
CA ASN A 303 14.40 -14.82 -11.68
C ASN A 303 13.03 -14.15 -11.54
N VAL A 304 13.05 -12.83 -11.38
CA VAL A 304 11.87 -11.98 -11.58
C VAL A 304 12.10 -11.21 -12.88
N ARG A 305 11.14 -11.23 -13.79
CA ARG A 305 11.15 -10.39 -14.98
C ARG A 305 10.04 -9.35 -14.91
N THR A 306 10.38 -8.11 -15.23
CA THR A 306 9.40 -7.04 -15.44
C THR A 306 9.34 -6.71 -16.92
N LEU A 307 8.14 -6.54 -17.48
CA LEU A 307 7.93 -6.15 -18.87
C LEU A 307 7.03 -4.92 -18.94
N LEU A 308 7.41 -3.96 -19.78
CA LEU A 308 6.52 -2.92 -20.26
C LEU A 308 5.97 -3.36 -21.61
N LEU A 309 4.65 -3.44 -21.70
CA LEU A 309 3.89 -3.81 -22.89
C LEU A 309 3.00 -2.64 -23.31
N ALA A 310 2.69 -2.58 -24.60
CA ALA A 310 1.82 -1.57 -25.17
C ALA A 310 1.09 -2.10 -26.40
N ASN A 311 -0.16 -1.70 -26.64
CA ASN A 311 -0.79 -1.99 -27.92
C ASN A 311 -0.10 -1.19 -29.03
N PRO A 312 0.39 -1.85 -30.11
CA PRO A 312 1.12 -1.18 -31.18
C PRO A 312 0.34 -0.05 -31.87
N ASN A 313 -0.98 -0.12 -31.85
CA ASN A 313 -1.86 0.86 -32.49
C ASN A 313 -2.20 2.05 -31.59
N SER A 314 -1.93 1.95 -30.28
CA SER A 314 -2.38 2.90 -29.28
C SER A 314 -1.31 3.94 -28.89
N GLY A 315 -0.07 3.80 -29.41
CA GLY A 315 0.98 4.82 -29.32
C GLY A 315 1.91 4.67 -28.12
N PHE A 316 2.14 5.77 -27.40
CA PHE A 316 3.15 5.84 -26.33
C PHE A 316 2.76 5.01 -25.10
N ALA A 317 3.76 4.40 -24.46
CA ALA A 317 3.62 3.71 -23.18
C ALA A 317 4.78 4.05 -22.23
N LYS A 318 4.49 4.06 -20.93
CA LYS A 318 5.41 4.39 -19.86
C LYS A 318 4.98 3.75 -18.54
N ALA A 319 5.95 3.13 -17.86
CA ALA A 319 5.78 2.63 -16.51
C ALA A 319 7.14 2.63 -15.81
N ASP A 320 7.49 3.72 -15.12
CA ASP A 320 8.77 3.76 -14.42
C ASP A 320 8.72 2.85 -13.18
N VAL A 321 9.86 2.27 -12.80
CA VAL A 321 9.95 1.23 -11.76
C VAL A 321 10.88 1.69 -10.66
N ASP A 322 10.50 1.40 -9.43
CA ASP A 322 11.32 1.60 -8.24
C ASP A 322 11.02 0.53 -7.18
N PHE A 323 11.93 0.38 -6.22
CA PHE A 323 11.76 -0.40 -4.99
C PHE A 323 11.11 -1.78 -5.18
N LEU A 324 11.86 -2.74 -5.74
CA LEU A 324 11.43 -4.13 -5.90
C LEU A 324 11.83 -4.93 -4.66
N ILE A 325 10.86 -5.49 -3.95
CA ILE A 325 11.09 -6.15 -2.67
C ILE A 325 10.08 -7.27 -2.41
N TRP A 326 10.57 -8.38 -1.86
CA TRP A 326 9.72 -9.39 -1.25
C TRP A 326 9.46 -9.08 0.22
N SER A 327 8.24 -9.32 0.69
CA SER A 327 7.89 -9.22 2.11
C SER A 327 7.20 -10.49 2.62
N ILE A 328 7.40 -10.78 3.90
CA ILE A 328 6.87 -11.95 4.59
C ILE A 328 5.80 -11.52 5.60
N GLY A 329 4.64 -12.18 5.56
CA GLY A 329 3.50 -11.96 6.46
C GLY A 329 2.48 -10.92 5.96
N GLY A 330 2.84 -10.08 5.00
CA GLY A 330 1.93 -9.07 4.42
C GLY A 330 2.61 -8.20 3.36
N PRO A 331 1.84 -7.39 2.61
CA PRO A 331 2.40 -6.42 1.66
C PRO A 331 3.08 -5.26 2.40
N ILE A 332 3.95 -4.52 1.70
CA ILE A 332 4.69 -3.37 2.26
C ILE A 332 3.75 -2.21 2.63
N LEU A 333 2.75 -1.94 1.77
CA LEU A 333 1.68 -0.99 2.01
C LEU A 333 0.34 -1.75 1.97
N ASN A 334 -0.56 -1.42 2.90
CA ASN A 334 -1.91 -1.97 3.00
C ASN A 334 -2.95 -1.08 2.37
#